data_AF-A0A7W8K443-F1
#
_entry.id   AF-A0A7W8K443-F1
#
_cell.length_a   1.000
_cell.length_b   1.000
_cell.length_c   1.000
_cell.angle_alpha   90.00
_cell.angle_beta   90.00
_cell.angle_gamma   90.00
#
_symmetry.space_group_name_H-M   'P 1'
#
loop_
_entity.id
_entity.type
_entity.pdbx_description
1 polymer ?
#
loop_
_entity_poly.entity_id
_entity_poly.type
_entity_poly.pdbx_seq_one_letter_code
_entity_poly.pdbx_strand_id
1 'polypeptide(L)'
;MKPSILLSVVALLAAGSASAQTVYKCVKDGQTSYSETPCAAGQLQILAVPEPPPAVDKGAATRQDRVASQLEFVRKQQEQREDAARARGSNQLEAREKHCAQLRLDQKWAAEDAAAANDKTRDAAQVRAHRAAEKLAAACPN
;
A
#
# COMPACT_ATOMS: atom_id res chain seq x y z
N MET A 1 3.08 -60.19 -19.20
CA MET A 1 3.05 -58.71 -19.29
C MET A 1 2.08 -58.37 -20.41
N LYS A 2 0.97 -57.71 -20.07
CA LYS A 2 -0.28 -57.76 -20.86
C LYS A 2 -0.19 -56.90 -22.13
N PRO A 3 -0.47 -57.46 -23.33
CA PRO A 3 -0.35 -56.76 -24.61
C PRO A 3 -1.33 -55.57 -24.76
N SER A 4 -2.33 -55.45 -23.87
CA SER A 4 -3.29 -54.34 -23.86
C SER A 4 -2.70 -52.98 -23.49
N ILE A 5 -1.59 -52.94 -22.73
CA ILE A 5 -0.98 -51.66 -22.32
C ILE A 5 -0.15 -51.06 -23.47
N LEU A 6 0.52 -51.90 -24.25
CA LEU A 6 1.30 -51.47 -25.43
C LEU A 6 0.40 -50.93 -26.55
N LEU A 7 -0.79 -51.51 -26.75
CA LEU A 7 -1.74 -51.00 -27.76
C LEU A 7 -2.29 -49.61 -27.40
N SER A 8 -2.45 -49.33 -26.10
CA SER A 8 -3.01 -48.06 -25.63
C SER A 8 -2.04 -46.89 -25.75
N VAL A 9 -0.73 -47.16 -25.67
CA VAL A 9 0.32 -46.13 -25.83
C VAL A 9 0.54 -45.79 -27.31
N VAL A 10 0.46 -46.76 -28.23
CA VAL A 10 0.57 -46.51 -29.68
C VAL A 10 -0.60 -45.67 -30.21
N ALA A 11 -1.81 -45.85 -29.68
CA ALA A 11 -2.97 -45.05 -30.05
C ALA A 11 -2.86 -43.57 -29.61
N LEU A 12 -2.16 -43.28 -28.52
CA LEU A 12 -1.99 -41.91 -28.01
C LEU A 12 -0.91 -41.11 -28.76
N LEU A 13 0.09 -41.78 -29.34
CA LEU A 13 1.13 -41.11 -30.14
C LEU A 13 0.67 -40.72 -31.57
N ALA A 14 -0.46 -41.26 -32.05
CA ALA A 14 -1.01 -40.93 -33.37
C ALA A 14 -1.84 -39.63 -33.39
N ALA A 15 -2.11 -39.01 -32.24
CA ALA A 15 -2.90 -37.78 -32.14
C ALA A 15 -2.06 -36.48 -32.22
N GLY A 16 -0.76 -36.59 -32.48
CA GLY A 16 0.23 -35.51 -32.33
C GLY A 16 0.51 -34.62 -33.54
N SER A 17 -0.38 -34.55 -34.54
CA SER A 17 -0.24 -33.61 -35.67
C SER A 17 -1.49 -32.77 -35.87
N ALA A 18 -1.83 -31.95 -34.85
CA ALA A 18 -2.56 -30.71 -35.07
C ALA A 18 -1.60 -29.67 -35.67
N SER A 19 -1.09 -29.97 -36.87
CA SER A 19 -0.46 -28.98 -37.74
C SER A 19 -1.50 -27.88 -37.99
N ALA A 20 -1.11 -26.62 -37.81
CA ALA A 20 -1.92 -25.44 -38.03
C ALA A 20 -2.83 -25.63 -39.27
N GLN A 21 -4.11 -25.91 -39.04
CA GLN A 21 -5.10 -26.02 -40.10
C GLN A 21 -5.23 -24.62 -40.69
N THR A 22 -4.53 -24.39 -41.81
CA THR A 22 -4.60 -23.13 -42.52
C THR A 22 -5.95 -23.08 -43.21
N VAL A 23 -6.94 -22.55 -42.50
CA VAL A 23 -8.28 -22.35 -43.04
C VAL A 23 -8.25 -21.06 -43.88
N TYR A 24 -8.34 -21.21 -45.19
CA TYR A 24 -8.38 -20.11 -46.13
C TYR A 24 -9.82 -19.58 -46.23
N LYS A 25 -9.98 -18.27 -46.06
CA LYS A 25 -11.25 -17.57 -46.34
C LYS A 25 -11.29 -17.22 -47.82
N CYS A 26 -12.19 -17.85 -48.58
CA CYS A 26 -12.43 -17.55 -49.98
C CYS A 26 -13.75 -16.79 -50.11
N VAL A 27 -13.76 -15.69 -50.88
CA VAL A 27 -14.98 -14.93 -51.20
C VAL A 27 -15.21 -15.03 -52.71
N LYS A 28 -16.31 -15.66 -53.12
CA LYS A 28 -16.72 -15.77 -54.54
C LYS A 28 -18.19 -15.40 -54.65
N ASP A 29 -18.52 -14.50 -55.58
CA ASP A 29 -19.89 -14.03 -55.82
C ASP A 29 -20.63 -13.52 -54.57
N GLY A 30 -19.89 -12.92 -53.62
CA GLY A 30 -20.42 -12.42 -52.34
C GLY A 30 -20.63 -13.48 -51.25
N GLN A 31 -20.43 -14.76 -51.54
CA GLN A 31 -20.45 -15.83 -50.53
C GLN A 31 -19.05 -16.09 -49.98
N THR A 32 -18.97 -16.17 -48.65
CA THR A 32 -17.73 -16.50 -47.93
C THR A 32 -17.73 -17.98 -47.59
N SER A 33 -16.74 -18.72 -48.10
CA SER A 33 -16.50 -20.12 -47.76
C SER A 33 -15.14 -20.28 -47.09
N TYR A 34 -15.07 -21.12 -46.05
CA TYR A 34 -13.85 -21.46 -45.35
C TYR A 34 -13.43 -22.88 -45.74
N SER A 35 -12.20 -23.05 -46.23
CA SER A 35 -11.68 -24.35 -46.68
C SER A 35 -10.27 -24.58 -46.17
N GLU A 36 -9.93 -25.85 -45.91
CA GLU A 36 -8.54 -26.27 -45.62
C GLU A 36 -7.69 -26.38 -46.89
N THR A 37 -8.32 -26.33 -48.07
CA THR A 37 -7.63 -26.26 -49.37
C THR A 37 -7.48 -24.80 -49.82
N PRO A 38 -6.34 -24.41 -50.41
CA PRO A 38 -6.16 -23.08 -50.99
C PRO A 38 -7.26 -22.79 -52.01
N CYS A 39 -7.75 -21.54 -52.06
CA CYS A 39 -8.82 -21.16 -52.98
C CYS A 39 -8.45 -21.54 -54.43
N ALA A 40 -9.29 -22.32 -55.10
CA ALA A 40 -9.11 -22.67 -56.50
C ALA A 40 -9.21 -21.38 -57.35
N ALA A 41 -8.07 -20.96 -57.91
CA ALA A 41 -7.72 -19.59 -58.33
C ALA A 41 -7.18 -18.74 -57.17
N GLY A 42 -5.85 -18.79 -57.00
CA GLY A 42 -5.12 -18.22 -55.89
C GLY A 42 -5.17 -16.69 -55.83
N GLN A 43 -6.10 -16.17 -55.05
CA GLN A 43 -6.01 -14.80 -54.55
C GLN A 43 -6.18 -14.79 -53.03
N LEU A 44 -5.04 -14.79 -52.34
CA LEU A 44 -4.93 -14.45 -50.93
C LEU A 44 -5.42 -13.01 -50.75
N GLN A 45 -6.65 -12.83 -50.26
CA GLN A 45 -7.09 -11.53 -49.75
C GLN A 45 -6.44 -11.32 -48.38
N ILE A 46 -5.31 -10.63 -48.38
CA ILE A 46 -4.75 -10.06 -47.16
C ILE A 46 -5.75 -9.02 -46.67
N LEU A 47 -6.37 -9.27 -45.51
CA LEU A 47 -7.23 -8.30 -44.85
C LEU A 47 -6.39 -7.05 -44.56
N ALA A 48 -6.76 -5.92 -45.18
CA ALA A 48 -6.11 -4.66 -44.91
C ALA A 48 -6.35 -4.29 -43.44
N VAL A 49 -5.29 -4.32 -42.64
CA VAL A 49 -5.33 -3.78 -41.28
C VAL A 49 -5.45 -2.26 -41.43
N PRO A 50 -6.50 -1.63 -40.92
CA PRO A 50 -6.64 -0.19 -41.00
C PRO A 50 -5.47 0.48 -40.28
N GLU A 51 -4.95 1.57 -40.85
CA GLU A 51 -3.87 2.32 -40.23
C GLU A 51 -4.30 2.80 -38.83
N PRO A 52 -3.40 2.74 -37.84
CA PRO A 52 -3.70 3.24 -36.50
C PRO A 52 -4.08 4.73 -36.59
N PRO A 53 -5.06 5.18 -35.80
CA PRO A 53 -5.48 6.57 -35.82
C PRO A 53 -4.29 7.49 -35.51
N PRO A 54 -4.20 8.68 -36.13
CA PRO A 54 -3.11 9.61 -35.90
C PRO A 54 -3.08 10.02 -34.43
N ALA A 55 -1.88 10.09 -33.83
CA ALA A 55 -1.69 10.53 -32.46
C ALA A 55 -2.25 11.96 -32.29
N VAL A 56 -3.42 12.05 -31.67
CA VAL A 56 -4.28 13.24 -31.70
C VAL A 56 -3.86 14.33 -30.72
N ASP A 57 -2.95 14.07 -29.78
CA ASP A 57 -2.64 15.03 -28.73
C ASP A 57 -1.15 15.10 -28.36
N LYS A 58 -0.45 16.00 -29.04
CA LYS A 58 0.97 16.31 -28.78
C LYS A 58 1.23 16.85 -27.36
N GLY A 59 0.18 17.28 -26.64
CA GLY A 59 0.25 17.81 -25.27
C GLY A 59 -0.21 16.83 -24.20
N ALA A 60 -0.62 15.60 -24.55
CA ALA A 60 -1.12 14.65 -23.57
C ALA A 60 -0.07 14.31 -22.50
N ALA A 61 1.17 14.07 -22.90
CA ALA A 61 2.27 13.77 -21.97
C ALA A 61 2.50 14.92 -20.97
N THR A 62 2.58 16.17 -21.43
CA THR A 62 2.84 17.32 -20.55
C THR A 62 1.68 17.58 -19.58
N ARG A 63 0.44 17.29 -19.96
CA ARG A 63 -0.70 17.36 -19.03
C ARG A 63 -0.69 16.21 -18.03
N GLN A 64 -0.34 15.00 -18.45
CA GLN A 64 -0.16 13.86 -17.54
C GLN A 64 0.94 14.14 -16.51
N ASP A 65 2.09 14.69 -16.93
CA ASP A 65 3.19 15.06 -16.03
C ASP A 65 2.77 16.15 -15.04
N ARG A 66 1.99 17.14 -15.48
CA ARG A 66 1.44 18.18 -14.60
C ARG A 66 0.49 17.57 -13.56
N VAL A 67 -0.40 16.68 -13.95
CA VAL A 67 -1.31 16.01 -13.02
C VAL A 67 -0.53 15.12 -12.05
N ALA A 68 0.44 14.35 -12.53
CA ALA A 68 1.29 13.50 -11.70
C ALA A 68 2.06 14.32 -10.66
N SER A 69 2.69 15.42 -11.07
CA SER A 69 3.42 16.31 -10.15
C SER A 69 2.50 16.98 -9.11
N GLN A 70 1.28 17.37 -9.49
CA GLN A 70 0.30 17.88 -8.53
C GLN A 70 -0.13 16.82 -7.51
N LEU A 71 -0.39 15.58 -7.96
CA LEU A 71 -0.74 14.47 -7.08
C LEU A 71 0.40 14.13 -6.11
N GLU A 72 1.64 14.09 -6.61
CA GLU A 72 2.82 13.87 -5.77
C GLU A 72 3.03 14.99 -4.75
N PHE A 73 2.80 16.25 -5.14
CA PHE A 73 2.86 17.38 -4.23
C PHE A 73 1.81 17.26 -3.11
N VAL A 74 0.56 16.96 -3.45
CA VAL A 74 -0.52 16.77 -2.48
C VAL A 74 -0.21 15.60 -1.55
N ARG A 75 0.28 14.48 -2.09
CA ARG A 75 0.69 13.30 -1.31
C ARG A 75 1.76 13.64 -0.29
N LYS A 76 2.83 14.31 -0.72
CA LYS A 76 3.92 14.75 0.17
C LYS A 76 3.44 15.74 1.22
N GLN A 77 2.56 16.67 0.85
CA GLN A 77 2.01 17.63 1.80
C GLN A 77 1.16 16.92 2.87
N GLN A 78 0.38 15.91 2.48
CA GLN A 78 -0.41 15.13 3.41
C GLN A 78 0.49 14.30 4.34
N GLU A 79 1.47 13.59 3.79
CA GLU A 79 2.46 12.82 4.55
C GLU A 79 3.18 13.70 5.59
N GLN A 80 3.64 14.88 5.20
CA GLN A 80 4.26 15.84 6.12
C GLN A 80 3.33 16.30 7.25
N ARG A 81 2.03 16.49 6.96
CA ARG A 81 1.05 16.87 7.98
C ARG A 81 0.80 15.74 8.96
N GLU A 82 0.69 14.51 8.47
CA GLU A 82 0.49 13.32 9.28
C GLU A 82 1.72 13.03 10.16
N ASP A 83 2.92 13.14 9.62
CA ASP A 83 4.18 13.00 10.36
C ASP A 83 4.32 14.09 11.41
N ALA A 84 4.01 15.35 11.07
CA ALA A 84 4.02 16.45 12.04
C ALA A 84 3.00 16.24 13.15
N ALA A 85 1.81 15.72 12.84
CA ALA A 85 0.79 15.39 13.85
C ALA A 85 1.28 14.26 14.78
N ARG A 86 1.88 13.20 14.21
CA ARG A 86 2.46 12.09 14.97
C ARG A 86 3.58 12.56 15.90
N ALA A 87 4.50 13.37 15.39
CA ALA A 87 5.61 13.93 16.17
C ALA A 87 5.11 14.86 17.30
N ARG A 88 4.08 15.68 17.05
CA ARG A 88 3.47 16.49 18.11
C ARG A 88 2.83 15.62 19.19
N GLY A 89 2.16 14.54 18.81
CA GLY A 89 1.58 13.58 19.74
C GLY A 89 2.64 12.91 20.62
N SER A 90 3.71 12.37 20.02
CA SER A 90 4.81 11.76 20.77
C SER A 90 5.48 12.75 21.73
N ASN A 91 5.77 13.96 21.25
CA ASN A 91 6.42 14.99 22.07
C ASN A 91 5.54 15.43 23.25
N GLN A 92 4.23 15.54 23.06
CA GLN A 92 3.30 15.86 24.15
C GLN A 92 3.23 14.75 25.20
N LEU A 93 3.22 13.48 24.77
CA LEU A 93 3.25 12.34 25.68
C LEU A 93 4.55 12.30 26.48
N GLU A 94 5.70 12.45 25.81
CA GLU A 94 7.00 12.51 26.49
C GLU A 94 7.10 13.68 27.47
N ALA A 95 6.61 14.86 27.09
CA ALA A 95 6.60 16.03 27.97
C ALA A 95 5.73 15.78 29.21
N ARG A 96 4.56 15.16 29.04
CA ARG A 96 3.68 14.77 30.16
C ARG A 96 4.35 13.73 31.05
N GLU A 97 4.99 12.72 30.46
CA GLU A 97 5.71 11.68 31.22
C GLU A 97 6.86 12.27 32.03
N LYS A 98 7.70 13.11 31.42
CA LYS A 98 8.79 13.82 32.11
C LYS A 98 8.25 14.70 33.23
N HIS A 99 7.16 15.42 32.98
CA HIS A 99 6.52 16.25 34.00
C HIS A 99 5.99 15.42 35.17
N CYS A 100 5.30 14.31 34.90
CA CYS A 100 4.82 13.39 35.93
C CYS A 100 5.97 12.74 36.70
N ALA A 101 7.06 12.36 36.04
CA ALA A 101 8.25 11.84 36.68
C ALA A 101 8.86 12.86 37.63
N GLN A 102 8.95 14.13 37.23
CA GLN A 102 9.44 15.22 38.08
C GLN A 102 8.55 15.39 39.32
N LEU A 103 7.22 15.45 39.15
CA LEU A 103 6.30 15.61 40.28
C LEU A 103 6.36 14.43 41.26
N ARG A 104 6.58 13.21 40.78
CA ARG A 104 6.80 12.03 41.64
C ARG A 104 8.08 12.16 42.48
N LEU A 105 9.15 12.67 41.88
CA LEU A 105 10.40 12.94 42.61
C LEU A 105 10.19 14.04 43.65
N ASP A 106 9.55 15.14 43.28
CA ASP A 106 9.26 16.25 44.19
C ASP A 106 8.41 15.79 45.38
N GLN A 107 7.39 14.94 45.14
CA GLN A 107 6.59 14.33 46.22
C GLN A 107 7.46 13.47 47.14
N LYS A 108 8.33 12.63 46.57
CA LYS A 108 9.20 11.75 47.34
C LYS A 108 10.14 12.56 48.23
N TRP A 109 10.82 13.56 47.69
CA TRP A 109 11.72 14.43 48.46
C TRP A 109 10.97 15.23 49.52
N ALA A 110 9.80 15.78 49.20
CA ALA A 110 9.00 16.48 50.20
C ALA A 110 8.56 15.57 51.36
N ALA A 111 8.29 14.29 51.09
CA ALA A 111 7.98 13.30 52.12
C ALA A 111 9.21 12.95 52.97
N GLU A 112 10.38 12.80 52.35
CA GLU A 112 11.66 12.58 53.05
C GLU A 112 12.01 13.76 53.95
N ASP A 113 11.88 15.00 53.45
CA ASP A 113 12.08 16.23 54.22
C ASP A 113 11.11 16.34 55.39
N ALA A 114 9.85 15.96 55.19
CA ALA A 114 8.85 15.94 56.27
C ALA A 114 9.18 14.90 57.34
N ALA A 115 9.73 13.74 56.94
CA ALA A 115 10.19 12.72 57.86
C ALA A 115 11.44 13.16 58.65
N ALA A 116 12.34 13.92 58.02
CA ALA A 116 13.56 14.44 58.63
C ALA A 116 13.37 15.76 59.42
N ALA A 117 12.20 16.39 59.33
CA ALA A 117 11.93 17.69 59.96
C ALA A 117 11.95 17.63 61.50
N ASN A 118 12.51 18.67 62.12
CA ASN A 118 12.47 18.86 63.57
C ASN A 118 11.14 19.50 64.03
N ASP A 119 10.90 19.53 65.33
CA ASP A 119 9.61 19.95 65.92
C ASP A 119 9.15 21.35 65.47
N LYS A 120 10.07 22.27 65.18
CA LYS A 120 9.73 23.63 64.75
C LYS A 120 9.30 23.71 63.28
N THR A 121 9.76 22.78 62.45
CA THR A 121 9.50 22.78 60.99
C THR A 121 8.59 21.66 60.52
N ARG A 122 8.22 20.73 61.42
CA ARG A 122 7.42 19.53 61.13
C ARG A 122 6.10 19.87 60.45
N ASP A 123 5.28 20.76 61.01
CA ASP A 123 3.96 21.09 60.43
C ASP A 123 4.09 21.70 59.03
N ALA A 124 5.03 22.62 58.86
CA ALA A 124 5.29 23.25 57.56
C ALA A 124 5.80 22.22 56.53
N ALA A 125 6.63 21.26 56.94
CA ALA A 125 7.14 20.21 56.07
C ALA A 125 6.03 19.20 55.68
N GLN A 126 5.15 18.84 56.62
CA GLN A 126 3.98 18.01 56.34
C GLN A 126 3.02 18.65 55.34
N VAL A 127 2.72 19.95 55.49
CA VAL A 127 1.89 20.69 54.52
C VAL A 127 2.53 20.71 53.14
N ARG A 128 3.86 20.85 53.05
CA ARG A 128 4.58 20.79 51.76
C ARG A 128 4.47 19.41 51.12
N ALA A 129 4.68 18.35 51.89
CA ALA A 129 4.54 16.97 51.41
C ALA A 129 3.11 16.69 50.91
N HIS A 130 2.10 17.15 51.65
CA HIS A 130 0.71 17.01 51.26
C HIS A 130 0.40 17.72 49.94
N ARG A 131 0.80 19.00 49.82
CA ARG A 131 0.60 19.78 48.58
C ARG A 131 1.35 19.18 47.38
N ALA A 132 2.53 18.61 47.58
CA ALA A 132 3.27 17.92 46.52
C ALA A 132 2.49 16.68 46.04
N ALA A 133 1.90 15.91 46.97
CA ALA A 133 1.04 14.78 46.65
C ALA A 133 -0.23 15.20 45.90
N GLU A 134 -0.90 16.28 46.33
CA GLU A 134 -2.09 16.81 45.65
C GLU A 134 -1.78 17.27 44.22
N LYS A 135 -0.65 17.98 44.03
CA LYS A 135 -0.20 18.41 42.70
C LYS A 135 0.04 17.22 41.76
N LEU A 136 0.71 16.18 42.26
CA LEU A 136 0.92 14.96 41.49
C LEU A 136 -0.41 14.29 41.13
N ALA A 137 -1.32 14.12 42.10
CA ALA A 137 -2.62 13.49 41.88
C ALA A 137 -3.49 14.27 40.87
N ALA A 138 -3.42 15.60 40.89
CA ALA A 138 -4.16 16.45 39.95
C ALA A 138 -3.59 16.41 38.53
N ALA A 139 -2.26 16.41 38.39
CA ALA A 139 -1.61 16.49 37.08
C ALA A 139 -1.47 15.10 36.40
N CYS A 140 -1.35 14.04 37.19
CA CYS A 140 -0.99 12.70 36.75
C CYS A 140 -1.92 11.65 37.40
N PRO A 141 -3.18 11.54 36.96
CA PRO A 141 -4.09 10.50 37.43
C PRO A 141 -3.55 9.11 37.06
N ASN A 142 -3.76 8.15 37.96
CA ASN A 142 -3.34 6.75 37.79
C ASN A 142 -4.06 6.06 36.63
#